data_AF-A0A537BDH7-F1
#
_entry.id   AF-A0A537BDH7-F1
#
_cell.length_a   1.000
_cell.length_b   1.000
_cell.length_c   1.000
_cell.angle_alpha   90.00
_cell.angle_beta   90.00
_cell.angle_gamma   90.00
#
_symmetry.space_group_name_H-M   'P 1'
#
loop_
_entity.id
_entity.type
_entity.pdbx_description
1 polymer ?
#
loop_
_entity_poly.entity_id
_entity_poly.type
_entity_poly.pdbx_seq_one_letter_code
_entity_poly.pdbx_strand_id
1 'polypeptide(L)'
;KCKGPLNGPGAASGKLCPEGWTLYRMPGPQFKGMDPSGSANHAYYIWVDRYNTLGLGANVPIASANGAESLLAVVDGKMVNLRVPYPLGFNTKLVDGRIDDPNAGWKGKGLWTMSGTRTVFHNEGGTQNSPKVYKVQMRPDPLAR
;
A
#
# COMPACT_ATOMS: atom_id res chain seq x y z
N LYS A 1 12.23 -10.19 -17.27
CA LYS A 1 11.85 -9.49 -18.53
C LYS A 1 13.04 -8.81 -19.20
N CYS A 2 14.07 -8.43 -18.44
CA CYS A 2 15.23 -7.70 -18.96
C CYS A 2 15.97 -8.44 -20.08
N LYS A 3 16.27 -7.75 -21.16
CA LYS A 3 17.02 -8.21 -22.33
C LYS A 3 18.47 -7.72 -22.31
N GLY A 4 18.74 -6.61 -21.62
CA GLY A 4 20.08 -6.01 -21.48
C GLY A 4 20.71 -6.23 -20.10
N PRO A 5 21.97 -5.78 -19.92
CA PRO A 5 22.66 -5.86 -18.64
C PRO A 5 21.97 -5.01 -17.56
N LEU A 6 21.97 -5.51 -16.32
CA LEU A 6 21.36 -4.85 -15.15
C LEU A 6 22.33 -3.93 -14.38
N ASN A 7 23.60 -3.93 -14.77
CA ASN A 7 24.68 -3.21 -14.11
C ASN A 7 25.71 -2.73 -15.16
N GLY A 8 26.69 -1.93 -14.70
CA GLY A 8 27.77 -1.41 -15.54
C GLY A 8 27.51 -0.01 -16.11
N PRO A 9 28.20 0.38 -17.20
CA PRO A 9 28.05 1.69 -17.83
C PRO A 9 26.58 2.01 -18.13
N GLY A 10 26.13 3.20 -17.73
CA GLY A 10 24.74 3.65 -17.91
C GLY A 10 23.79 3.31 -16.74
N ALA A 11 24.20 2.51 -15.76
CA ALA A 11 23.38 2.21 -14.57
C ALA A 11 22.96 3.47 -13.80
N ALA A 12 23.84 4.47 -13.74
CA ALA A 12 23.55 5.77 -13.09
C ALA A 12 22.37 6.53 -13.72
N SER A 13 21.99 6.22 -14.96
CA SER A 13 20.81 6.84 -15.60
C SER A 13 19.48 6.27 -15.08
N GLY A 14 19.49 5.10 -14.43
CA GLY A 14 18.29 4.37 -14.05
C GLY A 14 17.47 3.83 -15.22
N LYS A 15 17.93 3.96 -16.47
CA LYS A 15 17.20 3.56 -17.69
C LYS A 15 17.49 2.13 -18.14
N LEU A 16 18.25 1.36 -17.36
CA LEU A 16 18.49 -0.05 -17.68
C LEU A 16 17.20 -0.85 -17.43
N CYS A 17 16.92 -1.79 -18.34
CA CYS A 17 15.74 -2.65 -18.31
C CYS A 17 14.38 -1.92 -18.23
N PRO A 18 14.02 -1.07 -19.22
CA PRO A 18 12.67 -0.50 -19.30
C PRO A 18 11.58 -1.57 -19.35
N GLU A 19 11.84 -2.71 -19.99
CA GLU A 19 10.95 -3.87 -20.10
C GLU A 19 10.70 -4.60 -18.76
N GLY A 20 11.48 -4.29 -17.73
CA GLY A 20 11.31 -4.82 -16.37
C GLY A 20 10.14 -4.19 -15.64
N TRP A 21 9.72 -2.99 -16.05
CA TRP A 21 8.68 -2.24 -15.37
C TRP A 21 7.29 -2.69 -15.82
N THR A 22 6.35 -2.65 -14.89
CA THR A 22 4.93 -2.76 -15.16
C THR A 22 4.25 -1.64 -14.41
N LEU A 23 3.55 -0.77 -15.15
CA LEU A 23 2.87 0.39 -14.59
C LEU A 23 1.42 0.03 -14.31
N TYR A 24 0.95 0.43 -13.13
CA TYR A 24 -0.44 0.25 -12.73
C TYR A 24 -1.07 1.61 -12.49
N ARG A 25 -2.19 1.87 -13.17
CA ARG A 25 -3.00 3.05 -12.89
C ARG A 25 -3.71 2.85 -11.55
N MET A 26 -3.52 3.78 -10.61
CA MET A 26 -4.26 3.74 -9.35
C MET A 26 -5.78 3.88 -9.60
N PRO A 27 -6.63 3.19 -8.83
CA PRO A 27 -8.06 3.33 -8.95
C PRO A 27 -8.50 4.69 -8.40
N GLY A 28 -9.52 5.28 -9.02
CA GLY A 28 -10.10 6.54 -8.60
C GLY A 28 -10.38 7.49 -9.76
N PRO A 29 -10.95 8.67 -9.45
CA PRO A 29 -11.23 9.70 -10.45
C PRO A 29 -9.94 10.36 -10.95
N GLN A 30 -10.08 11.21 -11.97
CA GLN A 30 -9.04 12.07 -12.52
C GLN A 30 -9.56 13.51 -12.58
N PHE A 31 -8.66 14.49 -12.47
CA PHE A 31 -9.02 15.90 -12.61
C PHE A 31 -9.52 16.22 -14.02
N LYS A 32 -10.48 17.15 -14.11
CA LYS A 32 -11.04 17.60 -15.39
C LYS A 32 -9.95 18.20 -16.28
N GLY A 33 -9.92 17.79 -17.55
CA GLY A 33 -8.97 18.30 -18.55
C GLY A 33 -7.58 17.66 -18.55
N MET A 34 -7.31 16.72 -17.63
CA MET A 34 -6.07 15.94 -17.59
C MET A 34 -6.18 14.66 -18.44
N ASP A 35 -5.03 14.05 -18.72
CA ASP A 35 -4.97 12.75 -19.41
C ASP A 35 -5.87 11.72 -18.69
N PRO A 36 -6.88 11.15 -19.39
CA PRO A 36 -7.82 10.21 -18.80
C PRO A 36 -7.17 8.90 -18.39
N SER A 37 -5.91 8.62 -18.75
CA SER A 37 -5.13 7.46 -18.31
C SER A 37 -4.54 7.59 -16.90
N GLY A 38 -4.51 8.80 -16.32
CA GLY A 38 -3.99 9.04 -14.98
C GLY A 38 -5.01 8.89 -13.84
N SER A 39 -4.63 9.30 -12.62
CA SER A 39 -5.47 9.20 -11.43
C SER A 39 -5.16 10.35 -10.45
N ALA A 40 -6.20 10.90 -9.82
CA ALA A 40 -6.08 11.85 -8.71
C ALA A 40 -5.82 11.15 -7.37
N ASN A 41 -6.04 9.84 -7.30
CA ASN A 41 -5.51 9.02 -6.22
C ASN A 41 -3.99 8.96 -6.32
N HIS A 42 -3.32 9.05 -5.18
CA HIS A 42 -1.87 9.06 -5.05
C HIS A 42 -1.46 8.24 -3.83
N ALA A 43 -0.20 7.83 -3.81
CA ALA A 43 0.40 7.14 -2.69
C ALA A 43 1.61 7.91 -2.18
N TYR A 44 1.78 7.93 -0.86
CA TYR A 44 2.95 8.59 -0.26
C TYR A 44 4.20 7.73 -0.41
N TYR A 45 4.05 6.41 -0.27
CA TYR A 45 5.16 5.47 -0.32
C TYR A 45 4.73 4.14 -0.94
N ILE A 46 5.69 3.40 -1.48
CA ILE A 46 5.53 2.00 -1.86
C ILE A 46 6.36 1.16 -0.91
N TRP A 47 5.70 0.26 -0.18
CA TRP A 47 6.35 -0.76 0.64
C TRP A 47 6.19 -2.12 -0.02
N VAL A 48 7.14 -3.04 0.16
CA VAL A 48 7.07 -4.38 -0.43
C VAL A 48 7.02 -5.43 0.68
N ASP A 49 5.93 -6.20 0.72
CA ASP A 49 5.77 -7.32 1.64
C ASP A 49 6.60 -8.52 1.17
N ARG A 50 7.91 -8.46 1.42
CA ARG A 50 8.84 -9.51 0.99
C ARG A 50 8.54 -10.87 1.63
N TYR A 51 7.95 -10.89 2.82
CA TYR A 51 7.86 -12.08 3.66
C TYR A 51 6.43 -12.60 3.85
N ASN A 52 5.46 -12.16 3.03
CA ASN A 52 4.06 -12.55 3.15
C ASN A 52 3.48 -12.29 4.55
N THR A 53 3.83 -11.13 5.10
CA THR A 53 3.47 -10.70 6.44
C THR A 53 1.98 -10.40 6.54
N LEU A 54 1.38 -9.83 5.50
CA LEU A 54 -0.06 -9.58 5.45
C LEU A 54 -0.85 -10.85 5.14
N GLY A 55 -0.31 -11.79 4.36
CA GLY A 55 -1.01 -12.99 3.90
C GLY A 55 -1.47 -12.97 2.44
N LEU A 56 -1.09 -11.96 1.66
CA LEU A 56 -1.44 -11.83 0.24
C LEU A 56 -0.39 -12.42 -0.73
N GLY A 57 0.67 -13.04 -0.21
CA GLY A 57 1.79 -13.56 -0.98
C GLY A 57 3.11 -12.88 -0.63
N ALA A 58 4.22 -13.47 -1.07
CA ALA A 58 5.55 -12.88 -0.93
C ALA A 58 5.84 -11.88 -2.06
N ASN A 59 6.63 -10.85 -1.76
CA ASN A 59 7.03 -9.78 -2.68
C ASN A 59 5.85 -8.96 -3.22
N VAL A 60 4.80 -8.78 -2.42
CA VAL A 60 3.62 -7.99 -2.80
C VAL A 60 3.92 -6.51 -2.59
N PRO A 61 3.91 -5.66 -3.64
CA PRO A 61 3.98 -4.22 -3.48
C PRO A 61 2.66 -3.69 -2.89
N ILE A 62 2.78 -2.79 -1.92
CA ILE A 62 1.67 -2.13 -1.24
C ILE A 62 1.91 -0.63 -1.28
N ALA A 63 1.02 0.09 -1.96
CA ALA A 63 1.02 1.54 -1.98
C ALA A 63 0.23 2.09 -0.79
N SER A 64 0.83 3.01 -0.02
CA SER A 64 0.12 3.77 1.02
C SER A 64 -0.71 4.88 0.36
N ALA A 65 -1.91 4.51 -0.13
CA ALA A 65 -2.79 5.35 -0.91
C ALA A 65 -3.58 6.31 -0.01
N ASN A 66 -2.93 7.42 0.36
CA ASN A 66 -3.48 8.46 1.22
C ASN A 66 -4.72 9.14 0.62
N GLY A 67 -4.81 9.29 -0.70
CA GLY A 67 -5.97 9.85 -1.40
C GLY A 67 -7.19 8.92 -1.43
N ALA A 68 -6.98 7.61 -1.29
CA ALA A 68 -8.05 6.60 -1.29
C ALA A 68 -8.30 5.98 0.10
N GLU A 69 -7.64 6.50 1.13
CA GLU A 69 -7.68 6.01 2.51
C GLU A 69 -7.54 4.48 2.57
N SER A 70 -6.48 3.98 1.95
CA SER A 70 -6.31 2.54 1.78
C SER A 70 -4.87 2.09 1.67
N LEU A 71 -4.67 0.79 1.92
CA LEU A 71 -3.50 0.06 1.47
C LEU A 71 -3.84 -0.61 0.14
N LEU A 72 -3.12 -0.23 -0.92
CA LEU A 72 -3.38 -0.74 -2.26
C LEU A 72 -2.31 -1.76 -2.64
N ALA A 73 -2.64 -3.05 -2.54
CA ALA A 73 -1.73 -4.15 -2.83
C ALA A 73 -1.80 -4.55 -4.31
N VAL A 74 -0.68 -4.93 -4.91
CA VAL A 74 -0.65 -5.56 -6.24
C VAL A 74 -0.42 -7.05 -6.07
N VAL A 75 -1.47 -7.84 -6.23
CA VAL A 75 -1.48 -9.30 -6.06
C VAL A 75 -1.76 -9.92 -7.42
N ASP A 76 -0.85 -10.77 -7.90
CA ASP A 76 -0.97 -11.46 -9.21
C ASP A 76 -1.35 -10.51 -10.37
N GLY A 77 -0.73 -9.33 -10.40
CA GLY A 77 -0.96 -8.32 -11.43
C GLY A 77 -2.29 -7.57 -11.31
N LYS A 78 -3.02 -7.71 -10.19
CA LYS A 78 -4.28 -7.02 -9.93
C LYS A 78 -4.17 -6.14 -8.68
N MET A 79 -4.80 -4.98 -8.73
CA MET A 79 -4.89 -4.09 -7.57
C MET A 79 -5.99 -4.55 -6.61
N VAL A 80 -5.61 -4.81 -5.37
CA VAL A 80 -6.49 -5.14 -4.24
C VAL A 80 -6.52 -3.94 -3.30
N ASN A 81 -7.70 -3.34 -3.13
CA ASN A 81 -7.88 -2.11 -2.36
C ASN A 81 -8.37 -2.40 -0.93
N LEU A 82 -7.49 -2.30 0.06
CA LEU A 82 -7.81 -2.49 1.47
C LEU A 82 -8.20 -1.12 2.08
N ARG A 83 -9.42 -0.67 1.78
CA ARG A 83 -9.93 0.62 2.23
C ARG A 83 -10.39 0.55 3.68
N VAL A 84 -10.03 1.57 4.46
CA VAL A 84 -10.58 1.80 5.81
C VAL A 84 -11.68 2.86 5.66
N PRO A 85 -12.97 2.47 5.65
CA PRO A 85 -14.05 3.41 5.36
C PRO A 85 -14.43 4.29 6.56
N TYR A 86 -14.02 3.92 7.77
CA TYR A 86 -14.36 4.62 9.01
C TYR A 86 -13.32 4.34 10.12
N PRO A 87 -13.01 5.31 11.00
CA PRO A 87 -13.37 6.72 10.87
C PRO A 87 -12.70 7.37 9.66
N LEU A 88 -13.37 8.35 9.04
CA LEU A 88 -12.81 9.09 7.91
C LEU A 88 -11.52 9.80 8.30
N GLY A 89 -10.64 9.98 7.31
CA GLY A 89 -9.33 10.61 7.46
C GLY A 89 -8.19 9.63 7.70
N PHE A 90 -8.31 8.39 7.23
CA PHE A 90 -7.20 7.42 7.22
C PHE A 90 -6.18 7.80 6.14
N ASN A 91 -5.24 8.68 6.50
CA ASN A 91 -4.20 9.19 5.63
C ASN A 91 -2.91 8.37 5.80
N THR A 92 -2.84 7.17 5.21
CA THR A 92 -1.66 6.31 5.37
C THR A 92 -0.41 6.92 4.72
N LYS A 93 0.73 6.86 5.41
CA LYS A 93 2.03 7.29 4.86
C LYS A 93 3.09 6.20 4.90
N LEU A 94 3.11 5.41 5.96
CA LEU A 94 4.04 4.30 6.13
C LEU A 94 3.30 3.04 6.55
N VAL A 95 3.94 1.91 6.26
CA VAL A 95 3.43 0.56 6.50
C VAL A 95 4.63 -0.31 6.82
N ASP A 96 4.52 -1.09 7.89
CA ASP A 96 5.52 -2.08 8.25
C ASP A 96 4.85 -3.38 8.67
N GLY A 97 5.47 -4.50 8.32
CA GLY A 97 5.01 -5.83 8.68
C GLY A 97 5.75 -6.41 9.88
N ARG A 98 5.04 -7.16 10.73
CA ARG A 98 5.65 -7.98 11.78
C ARG A 98 5.03 -9.38 11.79
N ILE A 99 5.89 -10.39 11.96
CA ILE A 99 5.52 -11.78 12.20
C ILE A 99 5.93 -12.09 13.64
N ASP A 100 4.93 -12.15 14.52
CA ASP A 100 5.08 -12.45 15.94
C ASP A 100 5.24 -13.96 16.18
N ASP A 101 4.46 -14.79 15.47
CA ASP A 101 4.57 -16.25 15.51
C ASP A 101 4.25 -16.82 14.10
N PRO A 102 5.24 -17.45 13.43
CA PRO A 102 5.02 -18.04 12.10
C PRO A 102 4.03 -19.23 12.12
N ASN A 103 3.81 -19.87 13.28
CA ASN A 103 2.95 -21.03 13.42
C ASN A 103 1.50 -20.66 13.80
N ALA A 104 1.23 -19.42 14.22
CA ALA A 104 -0.11 -18.95 14.60
C ALA A 104 -0.98 -18.49 13.41
N GLY A 105 -0.57 -18.81 12.17
CA GLY A 105 -1.31 -18.47 10.95
C GLY A 105 -1.48 -16.96 10.77
N TRP A 106 -2.68 -16.52 10.37
CA TRP A 106 -2.97 -15.09 10.15
C TRP A 106 -2.95 -14.24 11.42
N LYS A 107 -3.12 -14.86 12.60
CA LYS A 107 -3.13 -14.16 13.89
C LYS A 107 -1.75 -13.74 14.36
N GLY A 108 -0.75 -14.57 14.05
CA GLY A 108 0.66 -14.35 14.41
C GLY A 108 1.36 -13.32 13.52
N LYS A 109 0.66 -12.67 12.59
CA LYS A 109 1.25 -11.68 11.69
C LYS A 109 0.28 -10.54 11.40
N GLY A 110 0.81 -9.42 10.94
CA GLY A 110 0.02 -8.28 10.53
C GLY A 110 0.84 -7.15 9.96
N LEU A 111 0.15 -6.17 9.41
CA LEU A 111 0.73 -4.89 9.07
C LEU A 111 0.34 -3.86 10.11
N TRP A 112 1.26 -2.95 10.40
CA TRP A 112 1.03 -1.77 11.19
C TRP A 112 1.21 -0.56 10.30
N THR A 113 0.26 0.35 10.37
CA THR A 113 0.27 1.61 9.63
C THR A 113 -0.33 2.69 10.51
N MET A 114 -0.05 3.95 10.23
CA MET A 114 -0.63 5.07 10.96
C MET A 114 -1.37 6.00 10.01
N SER A 115 -2.32 6.76 10.56
CA SER A 115 -2.76 7.98 9.88
C SER A 115 -1.68 9.04 10.07
N GLY A 116 -0.95 9.35 9.00
CA GLY A 116 0.11 10.36 8.94
C GLY A 116 -0.40 11.78 8.65
N THR A 117 -1.69 12.04 8.89
CA THR A 117 -2.25 13.39 8.80
C THR A 117 -1.65 14.31 9.87
N ARG A 118 -1.32 15.55 9.49
CA ARG A 118 -0.80 16.57 10.42
C ARG A 118 -1.93 17.34 11.12
N THR A 119 -3.16 17.18 10.65
CA THR A 119 -4.35 17.87 11.16
C THR A 119 -5.38 16.85 11.60
N VAL A 120 -5.02 15.99 12.57
CA VAL A 120 -5.92 14.94 13.11
C VAL A 120 -7.24 15.52 13.65
N PHE A 121 -7.22 16.79 14.05
CA PHE A 121 -8.39 17.53 14.54
C PHE A 121 -9.41 17.91 13.46
N HIS A 122 -9.07 17.77 12.17
CA HIS A 122 -10.03 17.89 11.06
C HIS A 122 -10.76 16.57 10.77
N ASN A 123 -10.32 15.46 11.36
CA ASN A 123 -10.99 14.17 11.19
C ASN A 123 -12.14 14.04 12.20
N GLU A 124 -12.90 12.95 12.06
CA GLU A 124 -13.91 12.57 13.04
C GLU A 124 -13.33 12.49 14.46
N GLY A 125 -14.06 13.07 15.41
CA GLY A 125 -13.61 13.26 16.80
C GLY A 125 -13.02 14.65 17.09
N GLY A 126 -12.75 15.47 16.06
CA GLY A 126 -12.40 16.88 16.24
C GLY A 126 -11.13 17.10 17.06
N THR A 127 -11.08 18.18 17.84
CA THR A 127 -9.90 18.59 18.64
C THR A 127 -9.47 17.58 19.70
N GLN A 128 -10.31 16.60 20.05
CA GLN A 128 -9.96 15.52 20.99
C GLN A 128 -9.27 14.33 20.29
N ASN A 129 -9.19 14.35 18.96
CA ASN A 129 -8.61 13.26 18.20
C ASN A 129 -7.08 13.24 18.30
N SER A 130 -6.52 12.03 18.30
CA SER A 130 -5.08 11.78 18.40
C SER A 130 -4.58 10.96 17.22
N PRO A 131 -3.27 10.97 16.92
CA PRO A 131 -2.68 10.04 15.97
C PRO A 131 -3.01 8.59 16.34
N LYS A 132 -3.34 7.78 15.33
CA LYS A 132 -3.74 6.37 15.50
C LYS A 132 -2.78 5.46 14.74
N VAL A 133 -2.47 4.33 15.37
CA VAL A 133 -1.85 3.18 14.72
C VAL A 133 -2.93 2.14 14.46
N TYR A 134 -2.95 1.60 13.25
CA TYR A 134 -3.87 0.59 12.77
C TYR A 134 -3.10 -0.71 12.59
N LYS A 135 -3.61 -1.78 13.19
CA LYS A 135 -3.18 -3.15 12.89
C LYS A 135 -4.12 -3.73 11.84
N VAL A 136 -3.57 -4.15 10.70
CA VAL A 136 -4.30 -4.80 9.62
C VAL A 136 -3.89 -6.28 9.60
N GLN A 137 -4.88 -7.17 9.62
CA GLN A 137 -4.68 -8.60 9.48
C GLN A 137 -5.62 -9.13 8.39
N MET A 138 -5.10 -10.00 7.53
CA MET A 138 -5.90 -10.66 6.49
C MET A 138 -6.26 -12.07 6.95
N ARG A 139 -7.55 -12.35 7.05
CA ARG A 139 -8.02 -13.72 7.30
C ARG A 139 -7.88 -14.55 6.01
N PRO A 140 -7.57 -15.85 6.11
CA PRO A 140 -7.54 -16.74 4.94
C PRO A 140 -8.93 -16.94 4.35
N ASP A 141 -9.98 -16.86 5.17
CA ASP A 141 -11.37 -16.98 4.78
C ASP A 141 -12.29 -16.19 5.75
N PRO A 142 -13.55 -15.93 5.38
CA PRO A 142 -14.48 -15.14 6.20
C PRO A 142 -14.85 -15.79 7.56
N LEU A 143 -14.71 -17.10 7.70
CA LEU A 143 -15.10 -17.87 8.89
C LEU A 143 -13.93 -18.11 9.86
N ALA A 144 -12.71 -17.79 9.46
CA ALA A 144 -11.52 -17.90 10.30
C ALA A 144 -11.69 -17.12 11.62
N ARG A 145 -11.54 -17.84 12.74
CA ARG A 145 -11.65 -17.32 14.10
C ARG A 145 -10.30 -17.09 14.73
#